data_AF-A0A7K7XZ72-F1
#
_entry.id   AF-A0A7K7XZ72-F1
#
_cell.length_a   1.000
_cell.length_b   1.000
_cell.length_c   1.000
_cell.angle_alpha   90.00
_cell.angle_beta   90.00
_cell.angle_gamma   90.00
#
_symmetry.space_group_name_H-M   'P 1'
#
loop_
_entity.id
_entity.type
_entity.pdbx_description
1 polymer ?
#
loop_
_entity_poly.entity_id
_entity_poly.type
_entity_poly.pdbx_seq_one_letter_code
_entity_poly.pdbx_strand_id
1 'polypeptide(L)'
;DYPDLRKHNNCMAECLTPAIYARLRDKMTPNGYTLDQCIQTGVDNPGHPFIKTVGMVAGDEESYEVFAEIFYPVIKVRHNGYDPCTMKHHTDLDASKITHGQFDERYVLSSRVRTGRSIRGLSLPPACTRAERREVENVVV
;
A
#
# COMPACT_ATOMS: atom_id res chain seq x y z
N ASP A 1 14.46 18.69 -3.78
CA ASP A 1 13.95 17.47 -3.12
C ASP A 1 13.21 16.53 -4.08
N TYR A 2 12.77 16.98 -5.27
CA TYR A 2 12.21 16.06 -6.27
C TYR A 2 13.21 14.95 -6.66
N PRO A 3 12.82 13.67 -6.63
CA PRO A 3 13.73 12.55 -6.88
C PRO A 3 14.08 12.39 -8.36
N ASP A 4 15.30 11.90 -8.65
CA ASP A 4 15.68 11.45 -9.99
C ASP A 4 15.14 10.04 -10.24
N LEU A 5 14.10 9.94 -11.08
CA LEU A 5 13.38 8.70 -11.37
C LEU A 5 13.56 8.21 -12.82
N ARG A 6 14.58 8.71 -13.54
CA ARG A 6 14.75 8.45 -14.99
C ARG A 6 14.94 6.98 -15.36
N LYS A 7 15.37 6.14 -14.42
CA LYS A 7 15.64 4.70 -14.63
C LYS A 7 14.73 3.81 -13.77
N HIS A 8 13.60 4.35 -13.32
CA HIS A 8 12.71 3.68 -12.38
C HIS A 8 11.50 3.08 -13.08
N ASN A 9 11.14 1.87 -12.67
CA ASN A 9 10.01 1.09 -13.16
C ASN A 9 9.22 0.55 -11.96
N ASN A 10 8.51 1.46 -11.29
CA ASN A 10 7.54 1.16 -10.23
C ASN A 10 6.34 2.11 -10.35
N CYS A 11 5.19 1.73 -9.79
CA CYS A 11 3.94 2.49 -9.97
C CYS A 11 4.06 3.94 -9.46
N MET A 12 4.73 4.16 -8.33
CA MET A 12 4.98 5.50 -7.77
C MET A 12 5.72 6.38 -8.77
N ALA A 13 6.81 5.88 -9.37
CA ALA A 13 7.62 6.64 -10.32
C ALA A 13 6.87 7.02 -11.60
N GLU A 14 5.92 6.19 -12.03
CA GLU A 14 5.06 6.49 -13.19
C GLU A 14 3.98 7.52 -12.89
N CYS A 15 3.53 7.61 -11.63
CA CYS A 15 2.45 8.48 -11.21
C CYS A 15 2.93 9.81 -10.63
N LEU A 16 4.14 9.86 -10.09
CA LEU A 16 4.69 11.07 -9.47
C LEU A 16 5.04 12.11 -10.53
N THR A 17 4.58 13.34 -10.30
CA THR A 17 4.91 14.49 -11.14
C THR A 17 5.47 15.62 -10.29
N PRO A 18 6.23 16.57 -10.86
CA PRO A 18 6.72 17.74 -10.14
C PRO A 18 5.59 18.53 -9.45
N ALA A 19 4.41 18.62 -10.09
CA ALA A 19 3.25 19.32 -9.55
C ALA A 19 2.61 18.60 -8.36
N ILE A 20 2.52 17.27 -8.38
CA ILE A 20 2.05 16.47 -7.24
C ILE A 20 3.05 16.60 -6.08
N TYR A 21 4.34 16.41 -6.35
CA TYR A 21 5.37 16.49 -5.32
C TYR A 21 5.40 17.86 -4.64
N ALA A 22 5.39 18.95 -5.42
CA ALA A 22 5.40 20.31 -4.87
C ALA A 22 4.19 20.61 -3.96
N ARG A 23 3.02 20.04 -4.23
CA ARG A 23 1.80 20.24 -3.41
C ARG A 23 1.75 19.40 -2.15
N LEU A 24 2.47 18.28 -2.13
CA LEU A 24 2.40 17.30 -1.05
C LEU A 24 3.65 17.31 -0.14
N ARG A 25 4.79 17.83 -0.61
CA ARG A 25 6.08 17.75 0.11
C ARG A 25 6.08 18.32 1.51
N ASP A 26 5.31 19.39 1.75
CA ASP A 26 5.24 20.06 3.06
C ASP A 26 4.08 19.56 3.92
N LYS A 27 3.32 18.56 3.44
CA LYS A 27 2.24 17.93 4.20
C LYS A 27 2.78 16.81 5.09
N MET A 28 2.17 16.67 6.25
CA MET A 28 2.43 15.59 7.18
C MET A 28 1.10 15.02 7.68
N THR A 29 1.11 13.74 8.02
CA THR A 29 0.01 13.10 8.76
C THR A 29 -0.02 13.61 10.20
N PRO A 30 -1.08 13.35 10.97
CA PRO A 30 -1.12 13.73 12.40
C PRO A 30 0.06 13.20 13.22
N ASN A 31 0.63 12.05 12.81
CA ASN A 31 1.78 11.42 13.46
C ASN A 31 3.13 11.82 12.84
N GLY A 32 3.14 12.79 11.92
CA GLY A 32 4.36 13.33 11.33
C GLY A 32 4.94 12.51 10.17
N TYR A 33 4.18 11.58 9.58
CA TYR A 33 4.64 10.84 8.41
C TYR A 33 4.57 11.71 7.15
N THR A 34 5.59 11.68 6.30
CA THR A 34 5.75 12.61 5.17
C THR A 34 5.65 11.92 3.81
N LEU A 35 5.51 12.73 2.75
CA LEU A 35 5.56 12.23 1.37
C LEU A 35 6.87 11.52 1.07
N ASP A 36 8.01 12.10 1.48
CA ASP A 36 9.32 11.51 1.21
C ASP A 36 9.45 10.13 1.86
N GLN A 37 8.96 9.97 3.10
CA GLN A 37 8.91 8.67 3.76
C GLN A 37 7.98 7.68 3.04
N CYS A 38 6.88 8.15 2.45
CA CYS A 38 6.00 7.29 1.64
C CYS A 38 6.74 6.73 0.42
N ILE A 39 7.48 7.57 -0.31
CA ILE A 39 8.05 7.22 -1.61
C ILE A 39 9.48 6.65 -1.53
N GLN A 40 10.15 6.75 -0.38
CA GLN A 40 11.57 6.41 -0.22
C GLN A 40 11.91 5.02 -0.77
N THR A 41 11.09 4.01 -0.49
CA THR A 41 11.32 2.65 -1.00
C THR A 41 11.30 2.59 -2.53
N GLY A 42 10.47 3.38 -3.22
CA GLY A 42 10.44 3.43 -4.67
C GLY A 42 11.56 4.29 -5.25
N VAL A 43 12.05 5.28 -4.53
CA VAL A 43 13.24 6.06 -4.93
C VAL A 43 14.50 5.20 -4.86
N ASP A 44 14.68 4.46 -3.76
CA ASP A 44 15.88 3.63 -3.53
C ASP A 44 15.90 2.35 -4.38
N ASN A 45 14.73 1.87 -4.80
CA ASN A 45 14.59 0.62 -5.55
C ASN A 45 14.02 0.90 -6.95
N PRO A 46 14.88 1.07 -7.98
CA PRO A 46 14.45 1.45 -9.32
C PRO A 46 13.59 0.40 -10.02
N GLY A 47 13.55 -0.84 -9.53
CA GLY A 47 12.65 -1.86 -10.05
C GLY A 47 12.96 -3.21 -9.42
N HIS A 48 12.26 -4.23 -9.89
CA HIS A 48 12.54 -5.62 -9.53
C HIS A 48 12.61 -6.46 -10.81
N PRO A 49 13.55 -7.42 -10.93
CA PRO A 49 13.85 -8.09 -12.21
C PRO A 49 12.67 -8.76 -12.93
N PHE A 50 11.62 -9.14 -12.19
CA PHE A 50 10.49 -9.93 -12.73
C PHE A 50 9.12 -9.30 -12.53
N ILE A 51 9.00 -8.31 -11.64
CA ILE A 51 7.70 -7.75 -11.26
C ILE A 51 7.78 -6.24 -11.13
N LYS A 52 6.73 -5.56 -11.58
CA LYS A 52 6.56 -4.15 -11.33
C LYS A 52 6.12 -3.94 -9.89
N THR A 53 6.92 -3.20 -9.12
CA THR A 53 6.63 -2.91 -7.71
C THR A 53 5.76 -1.68 -7.59
N VAL A 54 5.14 -1.50 -6.41
CA VAL A 54 4.32 -0.30 -6.13
C VAL A 54 5.22 0.93 -5.94
N GLY A 55 6.30 0.82 -5.16
CA GLY A 55 7.26 1.91 -4.97
C GLY A 55 6.86 2.96 -3.93
N MET A 56 5.83 2.70 -3.11
CA MET A 56 5.52 3.54 -1.96
C MET A 56 4.75 2.76 -0.89
N VAL A 57 4.80 3.24 0.35
CA VAL A 57 4.14 2.65 1.52
C VAL A 57 3.43 3.72 2.35
N ALA A 58 2.36 3.33 3.05
CA ALA A 58 1.70 4.17 4.04
C ALA A 58 2.34 3.98 5.43
N GLY A 59 2.50 5.07 6.18
CA GLY A 59 2.99 5.04 7.57
C GLY A 59 1.86 4.90 8.59
N ASP A 60 0.65 5.33 8.24
CA ASP A 60 -0.55 5.34 9.08
C ASP A 60 -1.83 5.36 8.22
N GLU A 61 -3.01 5.33 8.84
CA GLU A 61 -4.31 5.33 8.14
C GLU A 61 -4.47 6.64 7.33
N GLU A 62 -4.07 7.76 7.91
CA GLU A 62 -4.20 9.11 7.36
C GLU A 62 -3.30 9.35 6.14
N SER A 63 -2.20 8.60 5.99
CA SER A 63 -1.33 8.65 4.81
C SER A 63 -2.11 8.53 3.49
N TYR A 64 -3.14 7.68 3.46
CA TYR A 64 -3.96 7.47 2.27
C TYR A 64 -4.81 8.69 1.90
N GLU A 65 -5.18 9.52 2.88
CA GLU A 65 -5.98 10.73 2.67
C GLU A 65 -5.08 11.95 2.43
N VAL A 66 -4.09 12.18 3.29
CA VAL A 66 -3.18 13.33 3.21
C VAL A 66 -2.41 13.33 1.89
N PHE A 67 -1.99 12.15 1.42
CA PHE A 67 -1.26 11.96 0.17
C PHE A 67 -2.11 11.28 -0.92
N ALA A 68 -3.44 11.37 -0.84
CA ALA A 68 -4.37 10.77 -1.80
C ALA A 68 -4.03 11.08 -3.26
N GLU A 69 -3.54 12.29 -3.52
CA GLU A 69 -3.21 12.75 -4.87
C GLU A 69 -2.08 11.95 -5.55
N ILE A 70 -1.22 11.26 -4.79
CA ILE A 70 -0.29 10.26 -5.34
C ILE A 70 -0.78 8.82 -5.11
N PHE A 71 -1.39 8.51 -3.96
CA PHE A 71 -1.86 7.16 -3.67
C PHE A 71 -2.94 6.69 -4.64
N TYR A 72 -3.91 7.54 -5.01
CA TYR A 72 -5.04 7.12 -5.84
C TYR A 72 -4.65 6.75 -7.28
N PRO A 73 -3.83 7.55 -7.99
CA PRO A 73 -3.26 7.12 -9.27
C PRO A 73 -2.48 5.80 -9.16
N VAL A 74 -1.66 5.64 -8.12
CA VAL A 74 -0.88 4.42 -7.88
C VAL A 74 -1.77 3.20 -7.63
N ILE A 75 -2.82 3.35 -6.81
CA ILE A 75 -3.82 2.30 -6.56
C ILE A 75 -4.50 1.91 -7.87
N LYS A 76 -4.93 2.89 -8.67
CA LYS A 76 -5.58 2.65 -9.96
C LYS A 76 -4.69 1.87 -10.93
N VAL A 77 -3.42 2.23 -11.04
CA VAL A 77 -2.43 1.49 -11.85
C VAL A 77 -2.24 0.08 -11.31
N ARG A 78 -2.02 -0.08 -10.01
CA ARG A 78 -1.72 -1.38 -9.40
C ARG A 78 -2.92 -2.34 -9.44
N HIS A 79 -4.13 -1.82 -9.31
CA HIS A 79 -5.39 -2.58 -9.26
C HIS A 79 -6.17 -2.50 -10.59
N ASN A 80 -5.45 -2.31 -11.70
CA ASN A 80 -5.97 -2.44 -13.07
C ASN A 80 -7.28 -1.67 -13.33
N GLY A 81 -7.31 -0.40 -12.92
CA GLY A 81 -8.43 0.51 -13.19
C GLY A 81 -9.38 0.75 -12.02
N TYR A 82 -9.24 0.05 -10.88
CA TYR A 82 -10.02 0.38 -9.68
C TYR A 82 -9.70 1.81 -9.22
N ASP A 83 -10.70 2.68 -9.21
CA ASP A 83 -10.53 4.11 -8.93
C ASP A 83 -11.14 4.47 -7.57
N PRO A 84 -10.31 4.75 -6.54
CA PRO A 84 -10.79 5.08 -5.20
C PRO A 84 -11.69 6.31 -5.13
N CYS A 85 -11.60 7.24 -6.10
CA CYS A 85 -12.43 8.44 -6.11
C CYS A 85 -13.88 8.17 -6.51
N THR A 86 -14.12 7.10 -7.28
CA THR A 86 -15.41 6.87 -7.96
C THR A 86 -16.02 5.50 -7.66
N MET A 87 -15.22 4.57 -7.16
CA MET A 87 -15.65 3.20 -6.85
C MET A 87 -15.68 2.97 -5.34
N LYS A 88 -16.51 2.02 -4.91
CA LYS A 88 -16.55 1.53 -3.52
C LYS A 88 -16.15 0.06 -3.49
N HIS A 89 -15.33 -0.30 -2.50
CA HIS A 89 -14.98 -1.69 -2.27
C HIS A 89 -16.08 -2.37 -1.44
N HIS A 90 -16.57 -3.51 -1.90
CA HIS A 90 -17.52 -4.35 -1.17
C HIS A 90 -16.78 -5.56 -0.60
N THR A 91 -16.92 -5.77 0.71
CA THR A 91 -16.36 -6.94 1.40
C THR A 91 -17.43 -8.00 1.59
N ASP A 92 -17.10 -9.24 1.25
CA ASP A 92 -17.97 -10.40 1.39
C ASP A 92 -17.14 -11.57 1.91
N LEU A 93 -17.47 -12.03 3.12
CA LEU A 93 -16.80 -13.15 3.78
C LEU A 93 -17.76 -14.32 4.00
N ASP A 94 -18.89 -14.35 3.29
CA ASP A 94 -19.83 -15.45 3.31
C ASP A 94 -19.30 -16.62 2.47
N ALA A 95 -18.62 -17.55 3.13
CA ALA A 95 -18.07 -18.74 2.49
C ALA A 95 -19.12 -19.65 1.85
N SER A 96 -20.40 -19.55 2.25
CA SER A 96 -21.48 -20.40 1.71
C SER A 96 -21.77 -20.11 0.24
N LYS A 97 -21.40 -18.92 -0.27
CA LYS A 97 -21.50 -18.54 -1.69
C LYS A 97 -20.54 -19.34 -2.58
N ILE A 98 -19.49 -19.94 -1.99
CA ILE A 98 -18.59 -20.85 -2.69
C ILE A 98 -19.15 -22.27 -2.56
N THR A 99 -19.86 -22.71 -3.59
CA THR A 99 -20.53 -24.02 -3.56
C THR A 99 -19.59 -25.18 -3.88
N HIS A 100 -18.52 -24.95 -4.64
CA HIS A 100 -17.52 -25.95 -5.05
C HIS A 100 -16.10 -25.36 -4.99
N GLY A 101 -15.11 -26.17 -4.61
CA GLY A 101 -13.72 -25.70 -4.48
C GLY A 101 -12.67 -26.79 -4.36
N GLN A 102 -13.00 -28.03 -4.75
CA GLN A 102 -12.05 -29.15 -4.71
C GLN A 102 -11.22 -29.19 -6.01
N PHE A 103 -9.90 -29.21 -5.86
CA PHE A 103 -8.97 -29.34 -6.98
C PHE A 103 -8.58 -30.80 -7.24
N ASP A 104 -8.01 -31.08 -8.41
CA ASP A 104 -7.37 -32.37 -8.70
C ASP A 104 -6.07 -32.49 -7.89
N GLU A 105 -6.08 -33.39 -6.91
CA GLU A 105 -5.00 -33.61 -5.95
C GLU A 105 -3.73 -34.19 -6.60
N ARG A 106 -3.81 -34.68 -7.84
CA ARG A 106 -2.60 -35.08 -8.60
C ARG A 106 -1.71 -33.90 -8.96
N TYR A 107 -2.28 -32.70 -9.04
CA TYR A 107 -1.58 -31.49 -9.44
C TYR A 107 -1.47 -30.47 -8.31
N VAL A 108 -2.51 -30.29 -7.50
CA VAL A 108 -2.53 -29.29 -6.43
C VAL A 108 -2.03 -29.90 -5.14
N LEU A 109 -0.79 -29.54 -4.77
CA LEU A 109 -0.12 -30.06 -3.57
C LEU A 109 -0.64 -29.44 -2.26
N SER A 110 -1.05 -28.18 -2.29
CA SER A 110 -1.60 -27.47 -1.12
C SER A 110 -2.41 -26.24 -1.54
N SER A 111 -3.33 -25.82 -0.68
CA SER A 111 -4.16 -24.63 -0.86
C SER A 111 -4.05 -23.73 0.37
N ARG A 112 -3.94 -22.41 0.18
CA ARG A 112 -3.81 -21.44 1.28
C ARG A 112 -4.49 -20.12 0.94
N VAL A 113 -5.26 -19.59 1.90
CA VAL A 113 -5.83 -18.24 1.87
C VAL A 113 -5.12 -17.36 2.90
N ARG A 114 -4.80 -16.11 2.55
CA ARG A 114 -4.12 -15.13 3.42
C ARG A 114 -4.75 -13.75 3.25
N THR A 115 -4.81 -13.00 4.34
CA THR A 115 -5.19 -11.58 4.35
C THR A 115 -4.45 -10.87 5.49
N GLY A 116 -4.48 -9.54 5.52
CA GLY A 116 -3.92 -8.72 6.58
C GLY A 116 -4.99 -7.84 7.23
N ARG A 117 -4.78 -7.47 8.49
CA ARG A 117 -5.58 -6.48 9.21
C ARG A 117 -4.62 -5.53 9.93
N SER A 118 -5.04 -4.28 10.06
CA SER A 118 -4.35 -3.26 10.85
C SER A 118 -5.25 -2.84 12.01
N ILE A 119 -4.67 -2.51 13.14
CA ILE A 119 -5.38 -2.00 14.31
C ILE A 119 -5.44 -0.48 14.20
N ARG A 120 -6.65 0.09 14.19
CA ARG A 120 -6.84 1.55 14.12
C ARG A 120 -6.18 2.25 15.31
N GLY A 121 -5.57 3.39 15.06
CA GLY A 121 -4.92 4.22 16.08
C GLY A 121 -3.46 3.83 16.37
N LEU A 122 -2.91 2.82 15.68
CA LEU A 122 -1.50 2.45 15.75
C LEU A 122 -0.88 2.61 14.37
N SER A 123 0.28 3.28 14.30
CA SER A 123 1.00 3.44 13.03
C SER A 123 1.34 2.09 12.39
N LEU A 124 1.41 2.09 11.06
CA LEU A 124 1.79 0.93 10.27
C LEU A 124 3.30 0.63 10.43
N PRO A 125 3.75 -0.58 10.03
CA PRO A 125 5.14 -1.00 10.22
C PRO A 125 6.23 -0.01 9.78
N PRO A 126 6.07 0.78 8.68
CA PRO A 126 7.07 1.77 8.26
C PRO A 126 7.31 2.91 9.27
N ALA A 127 6.30 3.25 10.09
CA ALA A 127 6.35 4.41 10.97
C ALA A 127 6.25 4.05 12.46
N CYS A 128 5.71 2.88 12.81
CA CYS A 128 5.45 2.52 14.20
C CYS A 128 6.69 2.60 15.09
N THR A 129 6.53 3.26 16.22
CA THR A 129 7.51 3.25 17.30
C THR A 129 7.61 1.85 17.92
N ARG A 130 8.64 1.63 18.74
CA ARG A 130 8.76 0.40 19.52
C ARG A 130 7.57 0.19 20.47
N ALA A 131 6.99 1.27 20.99
CA ALA A 131 5.84 1.21 21.89
C ALA A 131 4.58 0.78 21.14
N GLU A 132 4.25 1.43 20.02
CA GLU A 132 3.09 1.06 19.20
C GLU A 132 3.18 -0.37 18.67
N ARG A 133 4.37 -0.81 18.24
CA ARG A 133 4.55 -2.19 17.78
C ARG A 133 4.29 -3.22 18.88
N ARG A 134 4.72 -2.93 20.11
CA ARG A 134 4.43 -3.77 21.29
C ARG A 134 2.95 -3.73 21.64
N GLU A 135 2.29 -2.59 21.44
CA GLU A 135 0.85 -2.49 21.65
C GLU A 135 0.06 -3.33 20.64
N VAL A 136 0.47 -3.34 19.36
CA VAL A 136 -0.12 -4.26 18.36
C VAL A 136 0.02 -5.71 18.82
N GLU A 137 1.20 -6.11 19.31
CA GLU A 137 1.43 -7.46 19.85
C GLU A 137 0.50 -7.76 21.03
N ASN A 138 0.41 -6.84 22.00
CA ASN A 138 -0.43 -6.99 23.19
C ASN A 138 -1.94 -7.04 22.90
N VAL A 139 -2.41 -6.34 21.86
CA VAL A 139 -3.83 -6.36 21.46
C VAL A 139 -4.21 -7.65 20.73
N VAL A 140 -3.26 -8.25 19.99
CA VAL A 140 -3.53 -9.41 19.12
C VAL A 140 -3.32 -10.75 19.83
N VAL A 141 -2.37 -10.82 20.78
CA VAL A 141 -2.03 -12.04 21.54
C VAL A 141 -2.88 -12.14 22.81
#